data_AF-A0A537MM36-F1
#
_entry.id   AF-A0A537MM36-F1
#
_cell.length_a   1.000
_cell.length_b   1.000
_cell.length_c   1.000
_cell.angle_alpha   90.00
_cell.angle_beta   90.00
_cell.angle_gamma   90.00
#
_symmetry.space_group_name_H-M   'P 1'
#
loop_
_entity.id
_entity.type
_entity.pdbx_description
1 polymer ?
#
loop_
_entity_poly.entity_id
_entity_poly.type
_entity_poly.pdbx_seq_one_letter_code
_entity_poly.pdbx_strand_id
1 'polypeptide(L)'
;MPLYIPTEDKVAKFVDTVRGDNRPYPAVPPRQVIPTVQALAANAVMAGCKPEYFPVATAAMRGVLDPEYNLHGTLATTHSCAPMVMVSGPIRKELDINCGSNCFGQGWQANATIGRALGLMLLNVAGAKPGEMDRSTQGNPAKFTFCFGENEEENPWTPYHVQRGFAPSDNVVTVMSGEGPHNLNDHGSTTGDGLLTTFAGGMATPGANTIYGKGPSFVIIGPEHAATLKRDGYTIGSIREELWKRSRVHISRVSQENRHLPEHRAQAGRRLPPYRPIAGRLSHHRGGRTGQALGLRPVVRRHDRRLGAHRPMSDWCGWPVVDETTAWEAAQQILTDAELGDGLPLVPPTRRRLEAMIAGTAHRSDSKGMMPPMFGDITAESVAYQCVIAGARPAELPVVLTAAEATLEPDFNLLGIATTTGTACVALCVHGPIARQLGINAATNCLGPGNRANASIGRALQLCIRNIGGARSDTGDMATMGQPGKYTLCFAERHDGPFPTLTERQGMGKDASAITVMGISGTAEVLPGDGEGATPEAILSPIVAGMKAALVMSSMSRRNERGEQVFLLPLEMAEKIARHDGWDIARIQRYVFEQGDGIARAPEAIHPIVTGGAGYKMSYLPIWGGGSQTVMRKL
;
A
#
# COMPACT_ATOMS: atom_id res chain seq x y z
N MET A 1 -6.64 10.11 10.06
CA MET A 1 -6.05 11.16 9.20
C MET A 1 -6.97 12.37 9.13
N PRO A 2 -6.44 13.59 8.94
CA PRO A 2 -7.20 14.83 8.78
C PRO A 2 -8.29 14.73 7.70
N LEU A 3 -9.42 15.40 7.92
CA LEU A 3 -10.57 15.46 7.02
C LEU A 3 -10.91 16.93 6.77
N TYR A 4 -11.45 17.23 5.60
CA TYR A 4 -12.16 18.49 5.40
C TYR A 4 -13.53 18.45 6.06
N ILE A 5 -14.02 19.60 6.51
CA ILE A 5 -15.38 19.74 7.03
C ILE A 5 -16.37 19.79 5.84
N PRO A 6 -17.35 18.85 5.75
CA PRO A 6 -18.32 18.81 4.67
C PRO A 6 -19.50 19.75 4.94
N THR A 7 -19.30 21.05 4.74
CA THR A 7 -20.39 22.05 4.85
C THR A 7 -21.40 21.88 3.72
N GLU A 8 -22.64 22.34 3.92
CA GLU A 8 -23.71 22.26 2.91
C GLU A 8 -23.29 22.86 1.57
N ASP A 9 -22.67 24.05 1.57
CA ASP A 9 -22.15 24.70 0.35
C ASP A 9 -21.12 23.85 -0.39
N LYS A 10 -20.23 23.17 0.34
CA LYS A 10 -19.21 22.29 -0.27
C LYS A 10 -19.88 21.05 -0.87
N VAL A 11 -20.81 20.45 -0.14
CA VAL A 11 -21.58 19.30 -0.60
C VAL A 11 -22.38 19.67 -1.85
N ALA A 12 -23.02 20.84 -1.88
CA ALA A 12 -23.79 21.32 -3.03
C ALA A 12 -22.92 21.45 -4.28
N LYS A 13 -21.71 22.01 -4.17
CA LYS A 13 -20.75 22.11 -5.29
C LYS A 13 -20.41 20.73 -5.89
N PHE A 14 -20.34 19.70 -5.07
CA PHE A 14 -20.06 18.33 -5.53
C PHE A 14 -21.30 17.72 -6.16
N VAL A 15 -22.48 17.85 -5.54
CA VAL A 15 -23.74 17.37 -6.11
C VAL A 15 -23.98 17.97 -7.49
N ASP A 16 -23.61 19.24 -7.68
CA ASP A 16 -23.76 19.94 -8.96
C ASP A 16 -22.94 19.33 -10.10
N THR A 17 -21.80 18.69 -9.82
CA THR A 17 -20.94 18.10 -10.86
C THR A 17 -21.53 16.82 -11.45
N VAL A 18 -22.52 16.23 -10.78
CA VAL A 18 -23.25 15.04 -11.25
C VAL A 18 -24.74 15.32 -11.47
N ARG A 19 -25.12 16.60 -11.48
CA ARG A 19 -26.51 17.04 -11.71
C ARG A 19 -26.95 16.57 -13.11
N GLY A 20 -27.99 15.73 -13.15
CA GLY A 20 -28.51 15.12 -14.39
C GLY A 20 -28.28 13.61 -14.49
N ASP A 21 -27.37 13.04 -13.70
CA ASP A 21 -27.24 11.59 -13.58
C ASP A 21 -28.21 11.04 -12.53
N ASN A 22 -29.47 10.87 -12.96
CA ASN A 22 -30.57 10.41 -12.10
C ASN A 22 -30.62 8.89 -11.90
N ARG A 23 -29.56 8.14 -12.29
CA ARG A 23 -29.54 6.69 -12.09
C ARG A 23 -29.51 6.38 -10.60
N PRO A 24 -30.51 5.65 -10.06
CA PRO A 24 -30.59 5.36 -8.64
C PRO A 24 -29.45 4.43 -8.23
N TYR A 25 -28.96 4.63 -7.01
CA TYR A 25 -28.05 3.68 -6.37
C TYR A 25 -28.85 2.53 -5.75
N PRO A 26 -28.39 1.28 -5.90
CA PRO A 26 -28.95 0.18 -5.11
C PRO A 26 -28.59 0.35 -3.63
N ALA A 27 -29.24 -0.45 -2.78
CA ALA A 27 -28.89 -0.53 -1.36
C ALA A 27 -27.43 -1.00 -1.20
N VAL A 28 -26.66 -0.30 -0.37
CA VAL A 28 -25.24 -0.59 -0.15
C VAL A 28 -25.09 -1.69 0.91
N PRO A 29 -24.58 -2.89 0.57
CA PRO A 29 -24.28 -3.91 1.57
C PRO A 29 -23.06 -3.50 2.42
N PRO A 30 -22.97 -3.96 3.67
CA PRO A 30 -23.90 -4.83 4.39
C PRO A 30 -25.08 -4.09 5.03
N ARG A 31 -25.01 -2.77 5.25
CA ARG A 31 -26.07 -2.02 5.95
C ARG A 31 -27.41 -1.93 5.22
N GLN A 32 -27.43 -2.23 3.91
CA GLN A 32 -28.61 -2.14 3.04
C GLN A 32 -29.23 -0.74 3.02
N VAL A 33 -28.41 0.30 3.16
CA VAL A 33 -28.84 1.70 3.07
C VAL A 33 -28.78 2.16 1.61
N ILE A 34 -29.84 2.80 1.12
CA ILE A 34 -29.82 3.47 -0.19
C ILE A 34 -29.06 4.79 -0.01
N PRO A 35 -27.94 5.00 -0.71
CA PRO A 35 -27.11 6.17 -0.49
C PRO A 35 -27.70 7.38 -1.23
N THR A 36 -27.67 8.55 -0.59
CA THR A 36 -27.96 9.81 -1.27
C THR A 36 -26.69 10.37 -1.91
N VAL A 37 -26.83 11.11 -3.01
CA VAL A 37 -25.69 11.78 -3.66
C VAL A 37 -25.02 12.76 -2.68
N GLN A 38 -25.80 13.43 -1.82
CA GLN A 38 -25.31 14.32 -0.76
C GLN A 38 -24.43 13.57 0.25
N ALA A 39 -24.82 12.36 0.65
CA ALA A 39 -24.01 11.54 1.56
C ALA A 39 -22.70 11.10 0.89
N LEU A 40 -22.74 10.72 -0.39
CA LEU A 40 -21.53 10.41 -1.16
C LEU A 40 -20.63 11.65 -1.28
N ALA A 41 -21.20 12.81 -1.62
CA ALA A 41 -20.50 14.08 -1.74
C ALA A 41 -19.85 14.52 -0.43
N ALA A 42 -20.53 14.38 0.70
CA ALA A 42 -19.95 14.67 2.02
C ALA A 42 -18.70 13.82 2.30
N ASN A 43 -18.70 12.54 1.91
CA ASN A 43 -17.53 11.66 2.03
C ASN A 43 -16.38 12.07 1.10
N ALA A 44 -16.69 12.48 -0.13
CA ALA A 44 -15.70 12.99 -1.07
C ALA A 44 -15.08 14.31 -0.59
N VAL A 45 -15.89 15.23 -0.04
CA VAL A 45 -15.39 16.45 0.61
C VAL A 45 -14.46 16.07 1.75
N MET A 46 -14.90 15.24 2.69
CA MET A 46 -14.07 14.79 3.83
C MET A 46 -12.73 14.17 3.38
N ALA A 47 -12.71 13.44 2.27
CA ALA A 47 -11.50 12.83 1.72
C ALA A 47 -10.46 13.86 1.26
N GLY A 48 -10.89 15.09 0.91
CA GLY A 48 -10.08 16.13 0.32
C GLY A 48 -10.18 16.21 -1.20
N CYS A 49 -11.19 15.59 -1.82
CA CYS A 49 -11.42 15.70 -3.26
C CYS A 49 -11.67 17.15 -3.66
N LYS A 50 -11.39 17.47 -4.93
CA LYS A 50 -11.99 18.63 -5.60
C LYS A 50 -13.35 18.23 -6.18
N PRO A 51 -14.31 19.17 -6.38
CA PRO A 51 -15.60 18.85 -6.97
C PRO A 51 -15.50 18.08 -8.30
N GLU A 52 -14.50 18.39 -9.12
CA GLU A 52 -14.25 17.79 -10.43
C GLU A 52 -13.85 16.30 -10.34
N TYR A 53 -13.38 15.83 -9.17
CA TYR A 53 -13.05 14.42 -8.93
C TYR A 53 -14.30 13.60 -8.57
N PHE A 54 -15.37 14.24 -8.14
CA PHE A 54 -16.56 13.57 -7.63
C PHE A 54 -17.25 12.65 -8.66
N PRO A 55 -17.36 13.02 -9.95
CA PRO A 55 -17.88 12.10 -10.98
C PRO A 55 -17.14 10.76 -11.03
N VAL A 56 -15.80 10.77 -10.88
CA VAL A 56 -15.00 9.53 -10.84
C VAL A 56 -15.31 8.71 -9.59
N ALA A 57 -15.39 9.35 -8.42
CA ALA A 57 -15.73 8.67 -7.16
C ALA A 57 -17.15 8.06 -7.19
N THR A 58 -18.11 8.76 -7.80
CA THR A 58 -19.49 8.25 -7.97
C THR A 58 -19.55 7.08 -8.94
N ALA A 59 -18.77 7.10 -10.02
CA ALA A 59 -18.62 5.97 -10.94
C ALA A 59 -17.95 4.76 -10.25
N ALA A 60 -16.92 4.99 -9.43
CA ALA A 60 -16.30 3.94 -8.63
C ALA A 60 -17.29 3.33 -7.62
N MET A 61 -18.10 4.17 -6.94
CA MET A 61 -19.16 3.69 -6.04
C MET A 61 -20.17 2.81 -6.77
N ARG A 62 -20.56 3.17 -8.00
CA ARG A 62 -21.44 2.32 -8.81
C ARG A 62 -20.76 1.02 -9.22
N GLY A 63 -19.49 1.08 -9.61
CA GLY A 63 -18.72 -0.11 -9.96
C GLY A 63 -18.64 -1.11 -8.81
N VAL A 64 -18.40 -0.66 -7.58
CA VAL A 64 -18.34 -1.58 -6.43
C VAL A 64 -19.71 -2.10 -6.02
N LEU A 65 -20.80 -1.43 -6.42
CA LEU A 65 -22.17 -1.89 -6.21
C LEU A 65 -22.67 -2.84 -7.30
N ASP A 66 -21.89 -3.05 -8.36
CA ASP A 66 -22.19 -4.09 -9.34
C ASP A 66 -22.19 -5.46 -8.63
N PRO A 67 -23.22 -6.30 -8.83
CA PRO A 67 -23.27 -7.63 -8.23
C PRO A 67 -22.03 -8.49 -8.53
N GLU A 68 -21.40 -8.34 -9.70
CA GLU A 68 -20.17 -9.06 -10.05
C GLU A 68 -18.97 -8.66 -9.19
N TYR A 69 -18.97 -7.46 -8.59
CA TYR A 69 -17.91 -7.02 -7.68
C TYR A 69 -17.96 -7.74 -6.32
N ASN A 70 -19.14 -8.22 -5.90
CA ASN A 70 -19.35 -8.90 -4.61
C ASN A 70 -18.90 -8.06 -3.39
N LEU A 71 -19.41 -6.82 -3.26
CA LEU A 71 -19.02 -5.92 -2.17
C LEU A 71 -19.25 -6.49 -0.78
N HIS A 72 -20.36 -7.22 -0.57
CA HIS A 72 -20.61 -7.85 0.73
C HIS A 72 -19.50 -8.82 1.12
N GLY A 73 -19.10 -9.72 0.20
CA GLY A 73 -17.99 -10.65 0.44
C GLY A 73 -16.66 -9.94 0.65
N THR A 74 -16.36 -8.91 -0.14
CA THR A 74 -15.15 -8.09 -0.01
C THR A 74 -15.05 -7.34 1.33
N LEU A 75 -16.17 -6.94 1.93
CA LEU A 75 -16.17 -6.27 3.23
C LEU A 75 -16.15 -7.28 4.40
N ALA A 76 -16.87 -8.39 4.27
CA ALA A 76 -17.01 -9.40 5.34
C ALA A 76 -15.84 -10.40 5.42
N THR A 77 -14.95 -10.39 4.43
CA THR A 77 -13.81 -11.31 4.40
C THR A 77 -12.74 -10.94 5.43
N THR A 78 -12.12 -11.97 6.00
CA THR A 78 -10.87 -11.82 6.78
C THR A 78 -9.65 -11.49 5.92
N HIS A 79 -9.81 -11.49 4.58
CA HIS A 79 -8.77 -11.16 3.60
C HIS A 79 -8.45 -9.68 3.56
N SER A 80 -7.22 -9.35 3.20
CA SER A 80 -6.64 -8.01 3.22
C SER A 80 -6.81 -7.30 1.87
N CYS A 81 -8.05 -7.24 1.39
CA CYS A 81 -8.39 -6.57 0.14
C CYS A 81 -8.81 -5.11 0.32
N ALA A 82 -8.56 -4.32 -0.72
CA ALA A 82 -8.96 -2.93 -0.86
C ALA A 82 -9.67 -2.72 -2.21
N PRO A 83 -10.61 -1.76 -2.30
CA PRO A 83 -11.17 -1.37 -3.58
C PRO A 83 -10.12 -0.60 -4.39
N MET A 84 -9.56 -1.26 -5.39
CA MET A 84 -8.70 -0.65 -6.41
C MET A 84 -9.56 0.13 -7.40
N VAL A 85 -9.16 1.35 -7.73
CA VAL A 85 -9.79 2.19 -8.74
C VAL A 85 -8.76 2.51 -9.84
N MET A 86 -9.01 2.04 -11.06
CA MET A 86 -8.23 2.42 -12.24
C MET A 86 -9.09 3.32 -13.14
N VAL A 87 -8.58 4.51 -13.44
CA VAL A 87 -9.25 5.45 -14.34
C VAL A 87 -8.62 5.34 -15.72
N SER A 88 -9.44 5.35 -16.77
CA SER A 88 -9.03 5.32 -18.17
C SER A 88 -9.70 6.43 -18.98
N GLY A 89 -9.10 6.80 -20.13
CA GLY A 89 -9.60 7.83 -21.02
C GLY A 89 -9.08 9.26 -20.76
N PRO A 90 -9.53 10.25 -21.56
CA PRO A 90 -9.03 11.63 -21.52
C PRO A 90 -9.11 12.33 -20.16
N ILE A 91 -10.10 11.97 -19.33
CA ILE A 91 -10.33 12.59 -18.01
C ILE A 91 -9.13 12.50 -17.07
N ARG A 92 -8.24 11.52 -17.27
CA ARG A 92 -7.01 11.43 -16.46
C ARG A 92 -6.14 12.68 -16.60
N LYS A 93 -6.04 13.23 -17.81
CA LYS A 93 -5.27 14.46 -18.06
C LYS A 93 -6.01 15.69 -17.54
N GLU A 94 -7.33 15.72 -17.71
CA GLU A 94 -8.17 16.84 -17.25
C GLU A 94 -8.13 16.98 -15.72
N LEU A 95 -8.09 15.86 -14.99
CA LEU A 95 -8.12 15.84 -13.53
C LEU A 95 -6.75 15.70 -12.87
N ASP A 96 -5.68 15.63 -13.66
CA ASP A 96 -4.30 15.37 -13.18
C ASP A 96 -4.21 14.07 -12.34
N ILE A 97 -4.77 12.99 -12.88
CA ILE A 97 -4.66 11.64 -12.32
C ILE A 97 -3.32 11.07 -12.76
N ASN A 98 -2.47 10.73 -11.79
CA ASN A 98 -1.15 10.17 -12.07
C ASN A 98 -1.27 8.74 -12.62
N CYS A 99 -0.56 8.52 -13.73
CA CYS A 99 -0.46 7.25 -14.46
C CYS A 99 0.99 6.72 -14.51
N GLY A 100 1.97 7.50 -14.04
CA GLY A 100 3.40 7.23 -14.21
C GLY A 100 4.09 6.83 -12.91
N SER A 101 5.30 7.36 -12.70
CA SER A 101 6.12 7.13 -11.50
C SER A 101 5.30 7.29 -10.21
N ASN A 102 5.49 6.36 -9.29
CA ASN A 102 4.86 6.36 -7.97
C ASN A 102 3.31 6.46 -7.98
N CYS A 103 2.61 6.02 -9.05
CA CYS A 103 1.16 6.18 -9.18
C CYS A 103 0.30 5.50 -8.11
N PHE A 104 0.81 4.48 -7.41
CA PHE A 104 0.19 3.85 -6.24
C PHE A 104 0.61 4.49 -4.90
N GLY A 105 1.59 5.38 -4.92
CA GLY A 105 2.12 6.06 -3.75
C GLY A 105 1.58 7.49 -3.60
N GLN A 106 2.22 8.22 -2.71
CA GLN A 106 1.97 9.60 -2.34
C GLN A 106 2.37 10.63 -3.41
N GLY A 107 1.77 11.81 -3.36
CA GLY A 107 2.19 12.99 -4.13
C GLY A 107 1.09 13.63 -4.99
N TRP A 108 0.09 12.86 -5.42
CA TRP A 108 -1.00 13.36 -6.27
C TRP A 108 -2.34 13.39 -5.54
N GLN A 109 -2.96 14.58 -5.50
CA GLN A 109 -4.24 14.77 -4.81
C GLN A 109 -5.37 13.95 -5.43
N ALA A 110 -5.46 13.87 -6.77
CA ALA A 110 -6.49 13.10 -7.44
C ALA A 110 -6.47 11.61 -7.02
N ASN A 111 -5.32 10.95 -7.19
CA ASN A 111 -5.10 9.55 -6.79
C ASN A 111 -5.40 9.36 -5.29
N ALA A 112 -4.80 10.18 -4.43
CA ALA A 112 -4.94 10.06 -2.99
C ALA A 112 -6.40 10.18 -2.53
N THR A 113 -7.12 11.17 -3.06
CA THR A 113 -8.44 11.56 -2.56
C THR A 113 -9.58 10.78 -3.21
N ILE A 114 -9.49 10.37 -4.48
CA ILE A 114 -10.52 9.52 -5.12
C ILE A 114 -10.60 8.15 -4.43
N GLY A 115 -9.45 7.48 -4.25
CA GLY A 115 -9.41 6.20 -3.55
C GLY A 115 -9.89 6.32 -2.10
N ARG A 116 -9.47 7.38 -1.41
CA ARG A 116 -9.92 7.67 -0.04
C ARG A 116 -11.41 8.01 0.04
N ALA A 117 -11.97 8.72 -0.93
CA ALA A 117 -13.39 9.05 -0.98
C ALA A 117 -14.24 7.78 -1.06
N LEU A 118 -13.87 6.83 -1.92
CA LEU A 118 -14.52 5.54 -1.97
C LEU A 118 -14.40 4.79 -0.63
N GLY A 119 -13.21 4.76 -0.03
CA GLY A 119 -13.00 4.19 1.30
C GLY A 119 -13.90 4.79 2.38
N LEU A 120 -14.06 6.13 2.41
CA LEU A 120 -14.94 6.82 3.34
C LEU A 120 -16.43 6.56 3.06
N MET A 121 -16.83 6.47 1.79
CA MET A 121 -18.19 6.06 1.42
C MET A 121 -18.50 4.66 1.95
N LEU A 122 -17.60 3.70 1.75
CA LEU A 122 -17.76 2.35 2.30
C LEU A 122 -17.78 2.36 3.84
N LEU A 123 -16.90 3.13 4.47
CA LEU A 123 -16.86 3.22 5.94
C LEU A 123 -18.16 3.80 6.52
N ASN A 124 -18.59 4.97 6.03
CA ASN A 124 -19.66 5.76 6.64
C ASN A 124 -21.05 5.38 6.13
N VAL A 125 -21.18 5.00 4.86
CA VAL A 125 -22.46 4.66 4.23
C VAL A 125 -22.70 3.15 4.26
N ALA A 126 -21.75 2.35 3.78
CA ALA A 126 -21.87 0.89 3.80
C ALA A 126 -21.77 0.31 5.22
N GLY A 127 -21.11 1.04 6.14
CA GLY A 127 -20.86 0.59 7.50
C GLY A 127 -19.66 -0.33 7.63
N ALA A 128 -18.68 -0.25 6.71
CA ALA A 128 -17.45 -1.05 6.69
C ALA A 128 -16.47 -0.67 7.82
N LYS A 129 -16.95 -0.62 9.07
CA LYS A 129 -16.13 -0.30 10.23
C LYS A 129 -15.27 -1.52 10.62
N PRO A 130 -13.95 -1.34 10.83
CA PRO A 130 -13.07 -2.39 11.32
C PRO A 130 -13.57 -3.05 12.60
N GLY A 131 -13.58 -4.37 12.63
CA GLY A 131 -14.03 -5.17 13.78
C GLY A 131 -15.55 -5.35 13.89
N GLU A 132 -16.35 -4.47 13.26
CA GLU A 132 -17.80 -4.62 13.16
C GLU A 132 -18.20 -5.34 11.86
N MET A 133 -17.86 -4.75 10.70
CA MET A 133 -18.17 -5.32 9.39
C MET A 133 -16.94 -5.59 8.56
N ASP A 134 -15.95 -4.70 8.60
CA ASP A 134 -14.66 -4.98 7.99
C ASP A 134 -13.92 -6.00 8.87
N ARG A 135 -13.77 -7.21 8.33
CA ARG A 135 -13.23 -8.38 9.05
C ARG A 135 -11.78 -8.68 8.74
N SER A 136 -11.08 -7.86 7.94
CA SER A 136 -9.67 -8.13 7.61
C SER A 136 -8.84 -8.39 8.87
N THR A 137 -8.11 -9.51 8.89
CA THR A 137 -7.35 -9.92 10.08
C THR A 137 -6.31 -8.86 10.45
N GLN A 138 -5.34 -8.60 9.57
CA GLN A 138 -4.39 -7.48 9.70
C GLN A 138 -4.75 -6.32 8.76
N GLY A 139 -5.35 -6.58 7.61
CA GLY A 139 -5.65 -5.55 6.61
C GLY A 139 -4.42 -5.13 5.82
N ASN A 140 -4.47 -3.96 5.18
CA ASN A 140 -3.41 -3.49 4.26
C ASN A 140 -3.53 -1.98 4.04
N PRO A 141 -2.41 -1.24 3.89
CA PRO A 141 -2.41 0.19 3.57
C PRO A 141 -3.24 0.60 2.35
N ALA A 142 -3.40 -0.27 1.35
CA ALA A 142 -4.23 0.03 0.17
C ALA A 142 -5.68 0.38 0.53
N LYS A 143 -6.15 0.01 1.72
CA LYS A 143 -7.49 0.36 2.23
C LYS A 143 -7.62 1.84 2.64
N PHE A 144 -6.51 2.58 2.78
CA PHE A 144 -6.56 4.04 2.97
C PHE A 144 -6.87 4.76 1.66
N THR A 145 -6.21 4.33 0.58
CA THR A 145 -6.43 4.82 -0.78
C THR A 145 -5.75 3.89 -1.78
N PHE A 146 -6.41 3.63 -2.91
CA PHE A 146 -5.86 2.84 -4.02
C PHE A 146 -6.50 3.26 -5.34
N CYS A 147 -6.01 4.38 -5.91
CA CYS A 147 -6.49 4.91 -7.17
C CYS A 147 -5.33 5.36 -8.07
N PHE A 148 -5.40 5.03 -9.35
CA PHE A 148 -4.40 5.40 -10.35
C PHE A 148 -5.01 5.49 -11.75
N GLY A 149 -4.30 6.15 -12.66
CA GLY A 149 -4.68 6.19 -14.06
C GLY A 149 -3.96 5.12 -14.88
N GLU A 150 -4.63 4.59 -15.91
CA GLU A 150 -3.97 3.80 -16.94
C GLU A 150 -3.01 4.69 -17.76
N ASN A 151 -1.76 4.27 -17.97
CA ASN A 151 -0.79 5.00 -18.79
C ASN A 151 -0.98 4.68 -20.28
N GLU A 152 -1.88 5.40 -20.96
CA GLU A 152 -2.18 5.13 -22.37
C GLU A 152 -1.10 5.63 -23.33
N GLU A 153 -0.42 6.71 -22.97
CA GLU A 153 0.59 7.35 -23.81
C GLU A 153 1.86 6.49 -23.95
N GLU A 154 2.20 5.72 -22.93
CA GLU A 154 3.33 4.77 -22.95
C GLU A 154 2.89 3.30 -23.08
N ASN A 155 1.62 3.05 -23.42
CA ASN A 155 1.11 1.71 -23.70
C ASN A 155 1.37 1.34 -25.17
N PRO A 156 2.20 0.31 -25.47
CA PRO A 156 2.45 -0.13 -26.84
C PRO A 156 1.31 -0.96 -27.45
N TRP A 157 0.23 -1.19 -26.71
CA TRP A 157 -0.98 -1.87 -27.14
C TRP A 157 -2.21 -0.96 -26.99
N THR A 158 -3.37 -1.47 -27.38
CA THR A 158 -4.64 -0.80 -27.20
C THR A 158 -4.93 -0.59 -25.70
N PRO A 159 -5.41 0.59 -25.27
CA PRO A 159 -5.84 0.83 -23.89
C PRO A 159 -6.84 -0.21 -23.37
N TYR A 160 -6.77 -0.53 -22.08
CA TYR A 160 -7.58 -1.52 -21.38
C TYR A 160 -9.08 -1.23 -21.55
N HIS A 161 -9.52 0.02 -21.37
CA HIS A 161 -10.93 0.35 -21.54
C HIS A 161 -11.41 0.07 -22.97
N VAL A 162 -10.60 0.37 -23.98
CA VAL A 162 -10.92 0.05 -25.38
C VAL A 162 -10.91 -1.46 -25.62
N GLN A 163 -9.99 -2.22 -25.00
CA GLN A 163 -10.03 -3.68 -25.03
C GLN A 163 -11.32 -4.26 -24.40
N ARG A 164 -11.99 -3.51 -23.53
CA ARG A 164 -13.27 -3.87 -22.90
C ARG A 164 -14.48 -3.40 -23.71
N GLY A 165 -14.27 -2.79 -24.88
CA GLY A 165 -15.32 -2.41 -25.82
C GLY A 165 -15.80 -0.97 -25.74
N PHE A 166 -15.15 -0.14 -24.93
CA PHE A 166 -15.41 1.30 -24.87
C PHE A 166 -14.71 2.05 -26.01
N ALA A 167 -15.21 3.24 -26.37
CA ALA A 167 -14.55 4.09 -27.36
C ALA A 167 -13.28 4.72 -26.75
N PRO A 168 -12.24 5.04 -27.55
CA PRO A 168 -11.04 5.72 -27.04
C PRO A 168 -11.30 7.11 -26.42
N SER A 169 -12.45 7.73 -26.72
CA SER A 169 -12.90 8.99 -26.13
C SER A 169 -13.66 8.81 -24.82
N ASP A 170 -13.99 7.58 -24.43
CA ASP A 170 -14.79 7.32 -23.23
C ASP A 170 -13.93 7.44 -21.98
N ASN A 171 -14.51 8.04 -20.95
CA ASN A 171 -13.95 8.06 -19.61
C ASN A 171 -14.49 6.87 -18.82
N VAL A 172 -13.60 5.97 -18.38
CA VAL A 172 -13.99 4.69 -17.78
C VAL A 172 -13.33 4.50 -16.43
N VAL A 173 -14.11 4.03 -15.45
CA VAL A 173 -13.59 3.60 -14.16
C VAL A 173 -13.69 2.09 -14.07
N THR A 174 -12.55 1.44 -13.85
CA THR A 174 -12.48 0.01 -13.54
C THR A 174 -12.26 -0.14 -12.04
N VAL A 175 -13.06 -0.99 -11.39
CA VAL A 175 -12.87 -1.34 -9.98
C VAL A 175 -12.57 -2.82 -9.79
N MET A 176 -11.76 -3.15 -8.79
CA MET A 176 -11.47 -4.52 -8.39
C MET A 176 -11.24 -4.59 -6.88
N SER A 177 -11.73 -5.65 -6.24
CA SER A 177 -11.30 -6.03 -4.91
C SER A 177 -9.91 -6.68 -5.00
N GLY A 178 -8.85 -5.92 -4.73
CA GLY A 178 -7.46 -6.37 -4.88
C GLY A 178 -6.71 -6.40 -3.56
N GLU A 179 -5.70 -7.27 -3.48
CA GLU A 179 -4.65 -7.16 -2.45
C GLU A 179 -3.79 -5.90 -2.68
N GLY A 180 -2.86 -5.65 -1.78
CA GLY A 180 -1.85 -4.61 -2.00
C GLY A 180 -1.00 -4.96 -3.22
N PRO A 181 -0.49 -3.97 -3.97
CA PRO A 181 0.35 -4.26 -5.11
C PRO A 181 1.56 -5.09 -4.66
N HIS A 182 1.75 -6.22 -5.31
CA HIS A 182 2.90 -7.09 -5.09
C HIS A 182 3.92 -6.86 -6.20
N ASN A 183 5.15 -6.50 -5.84
CA ASN A 183 6.17 -6.19 -6.82
C ASN A 183 6.76 -7.45 -7.46
N LEU A 184 6.80 -7.45 -8.79
CA LEU A 184 7.45 -8.48 -9.60
C LEU A 184 8.77 -7.90 -10.12
N ASN A 185 9.88 -8.18 -9.43
CA ASN A 185 11.17 -7.61 -9.82
C ASN A 185 11.82 -8.40 -10.96
N ASP A 186 12.11 -7.72 -12.07
CA ASP A 186 12.99 -8.23 -13.11
C ASP A 186 13.95 -7.16 -13.64
N HIS A 187 15.23 -7.27 -13.24
CA HIS A 187 16.33 -6.44 -13.74
C HIS A 187 17.20 -7.15 -14.79
N GLY A 188 16.95 -8.43 -15.07
CA GLY A 188 17.86 -9.28 -15.84
C GLY A 188 17.33 -9.68 -17.21
N SER A 189 16.02 -9.86 -17.34
CA SER A 189 15.40 -10.33 -18.57
C SER A 189 15.51 -9.28 -19.66
N THR A 190 16.19 -9.66 -20.74
CA THR A 190 16.29 -8.86 -21.96
C THR A 190 15.28 -9.29 -23.02
N THR A 191 14.47 -10.32 -22.75
CA THR A 191 13.46 -10.88 -23.65
C THR A 191 12.08 -10.94 -23.00
N GLY A 192 11.03 -10.88 -23.80
CA GLY A 192 9.65 -11.03 -23.36
C GLY A 192 9.37 -12.40 -22.74
N ASP A 193 10.03 -13.46 -23.23
CA ASP A 193 9.92 -14.80 -22.64
C ASP A 193 10.50 -14.87 -21.20
N GLY A 194 11.63 -14.21 -20.97
CA GLY A 194 12.20 -14.05 -19.63
C GLY A 194 11.25 -13.30 -18.70
N LEU A 195 10.70 -12.17 -19.16
CA LEU A 195 9.72 -11.38 -18.39
C LEU A 195 8.48 -12.20 -18.03
N LEU A 196 7.89 -12.93 -18.99
CA LEU A 196 6.71 -13.77 -18.73
C LEU A 196 7.01 -14.93 -17.79
N THR A 197 8.23 -15.45 -17.80
CA THR A 197 8.68 -16.48 -16.85
C THR A 197 8.67 -15.90 -15.43
N THR A 198 9.25 -14.71 -15.23
CA THR A 198 9.25 -14.01 -13.94
C THR A 198 7.82 -13.70 -13.48
N PHE A 199 6.98 -13.12 -14.36
CA PHE A 199 5.61 -12.75 -14.03
C PHE A 199 4.76 -13.97 -13.64
N ALA A 200 4.83 -15.04 -14.42
CA ALA A 200 4.11 -16.28 -14.13
C ALA A 200 4.58 -16.92 -12.82
N GLY A 201 5.89 -16.87 -12.52
CA GLY A 201 6.45 -17.35 -11.27
C GLY A 201 5.86 -16.65 -10.05
N GLY A 202 5.68 -15.34 -10.11
CA GLY A 202 5.05 -14.57 -9.03
C GLY A 202 3.55 -14.79 -8.89
N MET A 203 2.85 -14.99 -10.01
CA MET A 203 1.42 -15.35 -10.01
C MET A 203 1.16 -16.76 -9.44
N ALA A 204 2.11 -17.69 -9.58
CA ALA A 204 1.98 -19.10 -9.17
C ALA A 204 2.23 -19.33 -7.66
N THR A 205 1.57 -18.55 -6.80
CA THR A 205 1.73 -18.61 -5.34
C THR A 205 0.69 -19.52 -4.68
N PRO A 206 1.07 -20.67 -4.08
CA PRO A 206 0.12 -21.63 -3.49
C PRO A 206 -0.68 -21.11 -2.29
N GLY A 207 -0.22 -20.04 -1.64
CA GLY A 207 -0.89 -19.42 -0.50
C GLY A 207 -1.92 -18.33 -0.85
N ALA A 208 -2.08 -18.02 -2.15
CA ALA A 208 -2.98 -16.96 -2.61
C ALA A 208 -4.43 -17.44 -2.73
N ASN A 209 -5.39 -16.51 -2.58
CA ASN A 209 -6.83 -16.85 -2.67
C ASN A 209 -7.25 -17.39 -4.04
N THR A 210 -6.52 -17.08 -5.11
CA THR A 210 -6.77 -17.58 -6.47
C THR A 210 -6.59 -19.08 -6.63
N ILE A 211 -6.05 -19.77 -5.61
CA ILE A 211 -5.95 -21.23 -5.57
C ILE A 211 -7.32 -21.88 -5.33
N TYR A 212 -8.19 -21.24 -4.53
CA TYR A 212 -9.53 -21.76 -4.19
C TYR A 212 -10.63 -21.02 -4.95
N GLY A 213 -10.49 -19.70 -5.03
CA GLY A 213 -11.47 -18.81 -5.65
C GLY A 213 -11.28 -18.63 -7.15
N LYS A 214 -12.34 -18.17 -7.81
CA LYS A 214 -12.30 -17.68 -9.20
C LYS A 214 -12.32 -16.16 -9.17
N GLY A 215 -11.29 -15.54 -9.74
CA GLY A 215 -11.20 -14.09 -9.84
C GLY A 215 -10.18 -13.67 -10.88
N PRO A 216 -10.31 -12.44 -11.44
CA PRO A 216 -9.29 -11.92 -12.34
C PRO A 216 -7.99 -11.64 -11.58
N SER A 217 -6.86 -11.77 -12.26
CA SER A 217 -5.58 -11.24 -11.79
C SER A 217 -5.21 -10.03 -12.64
N PHE A 218 -4.74 -8.96 -11.98
CA PHE A 218 -4.20 -7.79 -12.65
C PHE A 218 -2.67 -7.84 -12.57
N VAL A 219 -2.04 -7.83 -13.74
CA VAL A 219 -0.59 -7.62 -13.86
C VAL A 219 -0.40 -6.23 -14.46
N ILE A 220 0.18 -5.34 -13.67
CA ILE A 220 0.51 -3.98 -14.11
C ILE A 220 1.95 -4.03 -14.63
N ILE A 221 2.14 -3.67 -15.90
CA ILE A 221 3.41 -3.81 -16.61
C ILE A 221 3.99 -2.40 -16.81
N GLY A 222 5.22 -2.18 -16.34
CA GLY A 222 5.91 -0.90 -16.56
C GLY A 222 6.24 -0.66 -18.04
N PRO A 223 6.35 0.60 -18.49
CA PRO A 223 6.59 0.95 -19.91
C PRO A 223 7.77 0.21 -20.56
N GLU A 224 8.89 0.06 -19.85
CA GLU A 224 10.08 -0.64 -20.36
C GLU A 224 9.84 -2.14 -20.62
N HIS A 225 9.16 -2.81 -19.69
CA HIS A 225 8.78 -4.22 -19.84
C HIS A 225 7.72 -4.37 -20.93
N ALA A 226 6.77 -3.44 -21.02
CA ALA A 226 5.76 -3.41 -22.07
C ALA A 226 6.39 -3.27 -23.46
N ALA A 227 7.35 -2.35 -23.62
CA ALA A 227 8.11 -2.15 -24.84
C ALA A 227 8.92 -3.40 -25.22
N THR A 228 9.54 -4.07 -24.24
CA THR A 228 10.28 -5.32 -24.45
C THR A 228 9.37 -6.44 -24.96
N LEU A 229 8.21 -6.64 -24.31
CA LEU A 229 7.21 -7.62 -24.74
C LEU A 229 6.70 -7.31 -26.15
N LYS A 230 6.38 -6.05 -26.45
CA LYS A 230 5.93 -5.62 -27.77
C LYS A 230 6.99 -5.87 -28.84
N ARG A 231 8.24 -5.50 -28.58
CA ARG A 231 9.39 -5.71 -29.48
C ARG A 231 9.55 -7.18 -29.85
N ASP A 232 9.34 -8.07 -28.88
CA ASP A 232 9.44 -9.52 -29.07
C ASP A 232 8.16 -10.15 -29.66
N GLY A 233 7.20 -9.34 -30.08
CA GLY A 233 6.01 -9.78 -30.82
C GLY A 233 4.83 -10.21 -29.94
N TYR A 234 4.89 -9.99 -28.63
CA TYR A 234 3.78 -10.32 -27.75
C TYR A 234 2.58 -9.37 -27.95
N THR A 235 1.39 -9.98 -27.99
CA THR A 235 0.10 -9.29 -27.96
C THR A 235 -0.49 -9.45 -26.56
N ILE A 236 -1.44 -8.61 -26.17
CA ILE A 236 -2.16 -8.80 -24.90
C ILE A 236 -2.82 -10.20 -24.83
N GLY A 237 -3.33 -10.71 -25.96
CA GLY A 237 -3.90 -12.06 -26.04
C GLY A 237 -2.87 -13.15 -25.73
N SER A 238 -1.70 -13.09 -26.37
CA SER A 238 -0.64 -14.07 -26.12
C SER A 238 -0.03 -13.94 -24.73
N ILE A 239 0.11 -12.73 -24.18
CA ILE A 239 0.55 -12.52 -22.78
C ILE A 239 -0.41 -13.22 -21.82
N ARG A 240 -1.73 -13.00 -21.96
CA ARG A 240 -2.74 -13.65 -21.11
C ARG A 240 -2.67 -15.17 -21.20
N GLU A 241 -2.51 -15.69 -22.41
CA GLU A 241 -2.41 -17.14 -22.66
C GLU A 241 -1.14 -17.73 -22.04
N GLU A 242 0.01 -17.08 -22.22
CA GLU A 242 1.28 -17.54 -21.65
C GLU A 242 1.28 -17.48 -20.12
N LEU A 243 0.78 -16.40 -19.51
CA LEU A 243 0.64 -16.32 -18.06
C LEU A 243 -0.31 -17.41 -17.55
N TRP A 244 -1.45 -17.63 -18.19
CA TRP A 244 -2.40 -18.69 -17.81
C TRP A 244 -1.80 -20.10 -17.91
N LYS A 245 -0.95 -20.37 -18.91
CA LYS A 245 -0.26 -21.65 -19.05
C LYS A 245 0.84 -21.83 -18.00
N ARG A 246 1.66 -20.79 -17.81
CA ARG A 246 2.89 -20.85 -17.00
C ARG A 246 2.63 -20.69 -15.50
N SER A 247 1.59 -19.96 -15.10
CA SER A 247 1.30 -19.67 -13.69
C SER A 247 0.53 -20.78 -12.96
N ARG A 248 0.48 -21.99 -13.52
CA ARG A 248 -0.22 -23.12 -12.91
C ARG A 248 0.54 -23.60 -11.68
N VAL A 249 -0.17 -23.74 -10.57
CA VAL A 249 0.39 -24.34 -9.35
C VAL A 249 0.19 -25.84 -9.41
N HIS A 250 1.29 -26.59 -9.40
CA HIS A 250 1.23 -28.06 -9.36
C HIS A 250 0.60 -28.53 -8.06
N ILE A 251 -0.24 -29.57 -8.12
CA ILE A 251 -1.03 -30.06 -6.97
C ILE A 251 -0.15 -30.48 -5.78
N SER A 252 1.10 -30.90 -6.01
CA SER A 252 2.04 -31.23 -4.94
C SER A 252 2.47 -30.01 -4.10
N ARG A 253 2.33 -28.79 -4.64
CA ARG A 253 2.58 -27.54 -3.92
C ARG A 253 1.35 -27.05 -3.15
N VAL A 254 0.22 -27.74 -3.27
CA VAL A 254 -0.99 -27.53 -2.48
C VAL A 254 -1.09 -28.68 -1.49
N SER A 255 -1.19 -28.34 -0.21
CA SER A 255 -1.40 -29.25 0.93
C SER A 255 -2.66 -30.10 0.75
N GLN A 256 -2.68 -31.30 1.34
CA GLN A 256 -3.71 -32.30 1.04
C GLN A 256 -5.11 -31.81 1.42
N GLU A 257 -5.22 -31.15 2.55
CA GLU A 257 -6.43 -30.60 3.14
C GLU A 257 -7.06 -29.56 2.19
N ASN A 258 -6.24 -28.66 1.63
CA ASN A 258 -6.66 -27.66 0.65
C ASN A 258 -7.08 -28.25 -0.71
N ARG A 259 -6.76 -29.51 -1.02
CA ARG A 259 -7.25 -30.19 -2.24
C ARG A 259 -8.72 -30.61 -2.12
N HIS A 260 -9.28 -30.63 -0.91
CA HIS A 260 -10.59 -31.21 -0.61
C HIS A 260 -11.66 -30.19 -0.20
N LEU A 261 -11.33 -28.89 -0.20
CA LEU A 261 -12.27 -27.82 0.16
C LEU A 261 -13.54 -27.86 -0.72
N PRO A 262 -14.75 -27.62 -0.16
CA PRO A 262 -16.05 -27.79 -0.83
C PRO A 262 -16.20 -27.02 -2.16
N GLU A 263 -15.49 -25.90 -2.33
CA GLU A 263 -15.48 -25.11 -3.58
C GLU A 263 -14.97 -25.91 -4.79
N HIS A 264 -14.23 -27.01 -4.58
CA HIS A 264 -13.86 -27.97 -5.61
C HIS A 264 -14.99 -28.94 -6.00
N ARG A 265 -15.94 -29.28 -5.09
CA ARG A 265 -17.04 -30.24 -5.37
C ARG A 265 -18.19 -29.63 -6.17
N ALA A 266 -18.48 -28.33 -6.00
CA ALA A 266 -19.49 -27.64 -6.80
C ALA A 266 -19.14 -27.54 -8.30
N GLN A 267 -17.90 -27.90 -8.68
CA GLN A 267 -17.35 -27.69 -10.03
C GLN A 267 -17.36 -28.93 -10.94
N ALA A 268 -17.78 -30.10 -10.47
CA ALA A 268 -17.86 -31.29 -11.34
C ALA A 268 -19.06 -31.28 -12.31
N GLY A 269 -19.99 -30.31 -12.21
CA GLY A 269 -21.31 -30.39 -12.85
C GLY A 269 -21.75 -29.28 -13.80
N ARG A 270 -20.98 -28.20 -14.02
CA ARG A 270 -21.40 -27.11 -14.92
C ARG A 270 -20.29 -26.68 -15.87
N ARG A 271 -20.42 -27.09 -17.15
CA ARG A 271 -19.70 -26.48 -18.27
C ARG A 271 -20.28 -25.10 -18.55
N LEU A 272 -19.46 -24.05 -18.45
CA LEU A 272 -19.77 -22.73 -18.99
C LEU A 272 -19.12 -22.59 -20.39
N PRO A 273 -19.72 -21.82 -21.31
CA PRO A 273 -19.28 -21.77 -22.70
C PRO A 273 -17.94 -21.00 -22.85
N PRO A 274 -17.11 -21.36 -23.85
CA PRO A 274 -15.84 -20.69 -24.10
C PRO A 274 -16.05 -19.29 -24.69
N TYR A 275 -15.29 -18.34 -24.14
CA TYR A 275 -15.11 -16.99 -24.68
C TYR A 275 -14.57 -17.04 -26.12
N ARG A 276 -15.24 -16.40 -27.08
CA ARG A 276 -14.80 -16.29 -28.50
C ARG A 276 -14.23 -14.88 -28.78
N PRO A 277 -12.95 -14.73 -29.15
CA PRO A 277 -12.43 -13.49 -29.70
C PRO A 277 -12.88 -13.30 -31.15
N ILE A 278 -13.33 -12.09 -31.52
CA ILE A 278 -13.61 -11.70 -32.90
C ILE A 278 -12.28 -11.34 -33.57
N ALA A 279 -11.92 -12.06 -34.63
CA ALA A 279 -10.66 -11.88 -35.37
C ALA A 279 -10.91 -11.15 -36.71
N GLY A 280 -10.35 -9.94 -36.86
CA GLY A 280 -10.20 -9.25 -38.14
C GLY A 280 -8.73 -9.20 -38.55
N ARG A 281 -8.38 -9.81 -39.69
CA ARG A 281 -7.02 -9.86 -40.26
C ARG A 281 -6.73 -8.59 -41.07
N LEU A 282 -5.61 -7.92 -40.84
CA LEU A 282 -4.93 -7.12 -41.87
C LEU A 282 -3.39 -7.19 -41.73
N SER A 283 -2.75 -7.22 -42.89
CA SER A 283 -1.39 -7.66 -43.21
C SER A 283 -0.30 -6.59 -43.06
N HIS A 284 0.91 -7.04 -42.72
CA HIS A 284 2.14 -6.26 -42.55
C HIS A 284 2.77 -5.74 -43.86
N HIS A 285 3.52 -4.62 -43.75
CA HIS A 285 4.74 -4.40 -44.54
C HIS A 285 5.85 -3.74 -43.70
N ARG A 286 7.09 -4.19 -43.94
CA ARG A 286 8.33 -3.94 -43.19
C ARG A 286 9.27 -3.00 -43.96
N GLY A 287 10.09 -2.26 -43.20
CA GLY A 287 11.40 -1.71 -43.58
C GLY A 287 11.88 -0.82 -42.43
N GLY A 288 13.12 -0.75 -41.97
CA GLY A 288 14.38 -1.42 -42.27
C GLY A 288 15.53 -0.47 -41.89
N ARG A 289 16.33 -0.84 -40.86
CA ARG A 289 17.68 -0.32 -40.47
C ARG A 289 17.78 1.15 -39.99
N THR A 290 18.70 1.61 -39.13
CA THR A 290 19.81 1.06 -38.30
C THR A 290 20.26 2.15 -37.31
N GLY A 291 20.60 1.76 -36.07
CA GLY A 291 21.66 2.31 -35.21
C GLY A 291 21.57 3.74 -34.67
N GLN A 292 21.52 3.89 -33.34
CA GLN A 292 22.53 4.66 -32.57
C GLN A 292 22.28 4.65 -31.05
N ALA A 293 23.38 4.40 -30.34
CA ALA A 293 23.81 4.89 -29.02
C ALA A 293 22.77 5.33 -27.96
N LEU A 294 22.73 4.56 -26.87
CA LEU A 294 22.26 4.98 -25.54
C LEU A 294 23.07 6.20 -25.05
N GLY A 295 22.44 7.37 -25.09
CA GLY A 295 22.97 8.61 -24.53
C GLY A 295 21.88 9.36 -23.77
N LEU A 296 21.53 8.88 -22.57
CA LEU A 296 20.69 9.65 -21.65
C LEU A 296 21.53 10.79 -21.08
N ARG A 297 21.26 12.02 -21.53
CA ARG A 297 21.78 13.24 -20.89
C ARG A 297 20.82 13.64 -19.77
N PRO A 298 21.31 13.98 -18.56
CA PRO A 298 20.46 14.52 -17.51
C PRO A 298 19.89 15.87 -17.96
N VAL A 299 18.55 15.98 -17.96
CA VAL A 299 17.86 17.25 -18.15
C VAL A 299 17.75 17.92 -16.79
N VAL A 300 18.75 18.75 -16.44
CA VAL A 300 18.66 19.66 -15.30
C VAL A 300 17.76 20.82 -15.71
N ARG A 301 16.52 20.86 -15.20
CA ARG A 301 15.67 22.05 -15.29
C ARG A 301 15.93 22.93 -14.08
N ARG A 302 16.41 24.16 -14.33
CA ARG A 302 16.51 25.21 -13.32
C ARG A 302 15.10 25.68 -12.97
N HIS A 303 14.72 25.58 -11.71
CA HIS A 303 13.45 26.09 -11.19
C HIS A 303 13.52 27.61 -11.03
N ASP A 304 13.26 28.37 -12.10
CA ASP A 304 13.03 29.82 -12.03
C ASP A 304 11.52 30.11 -11.95
N ARG A 305 10.94 29.90 -10.76
CA ARG A 305 9.73 30.63 -10.35
C ARG A 305 10.12 31.55 -9.19
N ARG A 306 10.26 32.84 -9.51
CA ARG A 306 10.27 33.89 -8.50
C ARG A 306 8.95 33.82 -7.75
N LEU A 307 9.02 33.49 -6.47
CA LEU A 307 7.90 33.65 -5.53
C LEU A 307 7.46 35.11 -5.59
N GLY A 308 6.20 35.33 -5.99
CA GLY A 308 5.56 36.62 -5.90
C GLY A 308 5.61 37.11 -4.45
N ALA A 309 5.86 38.40 -4.27
CA ALA A 309 5.95 39.06 -2.97
C ALA A 309 4.68 38.79 -2.14
N HIS A 310 4.78 37.87 -1.17
CA HIS A 310 3.79 37.68 -0.13
C HIS A 310 4.39 38.04 1.23
N ARG A 311 3.56 38.63 2.09
CA ARG A 311 3.85 39.10 3.45
C ARG A 311 4.82 38.17 4.20
N PRO A 312 5.65 38.68 5.14
CA PRO A 312 6.52 37.84 5.95
C PRO A 312 5.66 36.87 6.76
N MET A 313 5.52 35.64 6.25
CA MET A 313 4.98 34.53 7.03
C MET A 313 6.09 34.12 7.98
N SER A 314 5.78 33.99 9.28
CA SER A 314 6.75 33.37 10.18
C SER A 314 6.98 31.93 9.74
N ASP A 315 8.21 31.47 9.79
CA ASP A 315 8.57 30.10 9.45
C ASP A 315 8.86 29.25 10.70
N TRP A 316 8.87 27.94 10.50
CA TRP A 316 9.27 26.93 11.47
C TRP A 316 10.15 25.94 10.73
N CYS A 317 11.44 25.93 11.02
CA CYS A 317 12.43 25.14 10.28
C CYS A 317 12.39 25.40 8.75
N GLY A 318 12.12 26.65 8.33
CA GLY A 318 12.02 27.02 6.91
C GLY A 318 10.68 26.64 6.23
N TRP A 319 9.70 26.11 6.97
CA TRP A 319 8.35 25.86 6.46
C TRP A 319 7.33 26.89 6.93
N PRO A 320 6.27 27.15 6.15
CA PRO A 320 5.26 28.15 6.50
C PRO A 320 4.54 27.78 7.80
N VAL A 321 4.41 28.76 8.69
CA VAL A 321 3.46 28.72 9.82
C VAL A 321 2.21 29.48 9.42
N VAL A 322 1.06 28.85 9.59
CA VAL A 322 -0.24 29.41 9.20
C VAL A 322 -0.86 30.16 10.38
N ASP A 323 -1.49 31.32 10.14
CA ASP A 323 -2.20 32.08 11.17
C ASP A 323 -3.44 31.33 11.67
N GLU A 324 -3.78 31.44 12.97
CA GLU A 324 -4.94 30.74 13.58
C GLU A 324 -6.28 31.07 12.91
N THR A 325 -6.39 32.25 12.30
CA THR A 325 -7.61 32.72 11.62
C THR A 325 -7.68 32.30 10.14
N THR A 326 -6.60 31.71 9.60
CA THR A 326 -6.56 31.27 8.20
C THR A 326 -7.60 30.18 7.98
N ALA A 327 -8.48 30.40 7.01
CA ALA A 327 -9.45 29.39 6.57
C ALA A 327 -8.73 28.10 6.14
N TRP A 328 -9.37 26.96 6.40
CA TRP A 328 -8.78 25.65 6.13
C TRP A 328 -8.31 25.52 4.68
N GLU A 329 -9.14 25.91 3.71
CA GLU A 329 -8.83 25.86 2.27
C GLU A 329 -7.60 26.70 1.92
N ALA A 330 -7.48 27.91 2.48
CA ALA A 330 -6.34 28.77 2.23
C ALA A 330 -5.06 28.19 2.85
N ALA A 331 -5.17 27.58 4.04
CA ALA A 331 -4.06 26.85 4.65
C ALA A 331 -3.63 25.64 3.82
N GLN A 332 -4.57 24.91 3.21
CA GLN A 332 -4.25 23.79 2.33
C GLN A 332 -3.52 24.29 1.08
N GLN A 333 -3.98 25.38 0.47
CA GLN A 333 -3.30 25.99 -0.68
C GLN A 333 -1.86 26.40 -0.33
N ILE A 334 -1.64 27.07 0.80
CA ILE A 334 -0.30 27.44 1.28
C ILE A 334 0.62 26.21 1.38
N LEU A 335 0.13 25.11 1.96
CA LEU A 335 0.92 23.90 2.16
C LEU A 335 1.16 23.14 0.85
N THR A 336 0.21 23.19 -0.09
CA THR A 336 0.36 22.66 -1.44
C THR A 336 1.40 23.47 -2.23
N ASP A 337 1.36 24.80 -2.16
CA ASP A 337 2.30 25.69 -2.84
C ASP A 337 3.73 25.55 -2.26
N ALA A 338 3.84 25.22 -0.97
CA ALA A 338 5.10 24.85 -0.32
C ALA A 338 5.53 23.40 -0.61
N GLU A 339 4.76 22.67 -1.42
CA GLU A 339 4.99 21.27 -1.81
C GLU A 339 5.11 20.31 -0.61
N LEU A 340 4.38 20.55 0.49
CA LEU A 340 4.43 19.75 1.72
C LEU A 340 3.42 18.59 1.74
N GLY A 341 2.45 18.61 0.82
CA GLY A 341 1.37 17.63 0.73
C GLY A 341 1.77 16.30 0.11
N ASP A 342 1.28 15.21 0.69
CA ASP A 342 1.29 13.86 0.13
C ASP A 342 0.08 13.59 -0.79
N GLY A 343 -0.74 14.61 -1.05
CA GLY A 343 -2.01 14.52 -1.77
C GLY A 343 -3.24 14.39 -0.86
N LEU A 344 -3.06 14.11 0.44
CA LEU A 344 -4.14 14.06 1.42
C LEU A 344 -4.22 15.36 2.24
N PRO A 345 -5.39 15.70 2.80
CA PRO A 345 -5.56 16.84 3.71
C PRO A 345 -4.52 16.90 4.84
N LEU A 346 -4.00 18.09 5.12
CA LEU A 346 -3.04 18.37 6.17
C LEU A 346 -3.67 19.20 7.29
N VAL A 347 -3.22 19.07 8.53
CA VAL A 347 -3.62 20.02 9.58
C VAL A 347 -2.82 21.32 9.40
N PRO A 348 -3.45 22.51 9.42
CA PRO A 348 -2.73 23.78 9.37
C PRO A 348 -1.73 23.90 10.52
N PRO A 349 -0.42 24.09 10.23
CA PRO A 349 0.63 24.18 11.24
C PRO A 349 0.64 25.59 11.83
N THR A 350 -0.28 25.84 12.75
CA THR A 350 -0.31 27.10 13.48
C THR A 350 0.74 27.12 14.58
N ARG A 351 1.22 28.31 14.95
CA ARG A 351 2.23 28.46 16.01
C ARG A 351 1.82 27.76 17.30
N ARG A 352 0.55 27.89 17.72
CA ARG A 352 0.04 27.21 18.92
C ARG A 352 0.11 25.69 18.81
N ARG A 353 -0.22 25.10 17.65
CA ARG A 353 -0.15 23.64 17.46
C ARG A 353 1.29 23.15 17.48
N LEU A 354 2.21 23.89 16.88
CA LEU A 354 3.64 23.58 16.87
C LEU A 354 4.22 23.69 18.30
N GLU A 355 4.01 24.81 18.99
CA GLU A 355 4.40 25.01 20.40
C GLU A 355 3.83 23.91 21.31
N ALA A 356 2.55 23.54 21.15
CA ALA A 356 1.94 22.46 21.91
C ALA A 356 2.55 21.09 21.60
N MET A 357 2.96 20.84 20.35
CA MET A 357 3.60 19.59 19.94
C MET A 357 4.97 19.40 20.61
N ILE A 358 5.75 20.48 20.74
CA ILE A 358 7.12 20.44 21.28
C ILE A 358 7.24 20.87 22.75
N ALA A 359 6.13 21.19 23.43
CA ALA A 359 6.15 21.80 24.76
C ALA A 359 6.99 21.01 25.77
N GLY A 360 6.89 19.68 25.76
CA GLY A 360 7.61 18.77 26.66
C GLY A 360 8.98 18.32 26.18
N THR A 361 9.48 18.86 25.07
CA THR A 361 10.74 18.40 24.45
C THR A 361 11.88 19.36 24.79
N ALA A 362 12.95 18.82 25.37
CA ALA A 362 14.23 19.52 25.53
C ALA A 362 15.07 19.42 24.25
N HIS A 363 16.13 20.23 24.12
CA HIS A 363 17.10 20.10 23.01
C HIS A 363 16.44 20.13 21.62
N ARG A 364 15.50 21.08 21.44
CA ARG A 364 14.51 21.07 20.36
C ARG A 364 15.15 21.17 18.96
N SER A 365 16.20 21.97 18.85
CA SER A 365 16.94 22.24 17.61
C SER A 365 18.20 21.39 17.46
N ASP A 366 18.50 20.51 18.42
CA ASP A 366 19.68 19.64 18.34
C ASP A 366 19.48 18.64 17.20
N SER A 367 20.43 18.63 16.26
CA SER A 367 20.48 17.66 15.18
C SER A 367 20.57 16.23 15.73
N LYS A 368 19.73 15.35 15.18
CA LYS A 368 19.77 13.89 15.39
C LYS A 368 20.39 13.16 14.20
N GLY A 369 20.75 13.89 13.15
CA GLY A 369 21.37 13.39 11.93
C GLY A 369 20.61 13.78 10.66
N MET A 370 21.22 13.48 9.52
CA MET A 370 20.76 13.92 8.21
C MET A 370 19.98 12.82 7.49
N MET A 371 18.69 13.06 7.23
CA MET A 371 17.80 12.11 6.60
C MET A 371 18.01 12.09 5.07
N PRO A 372 18.41 10.96 4.45
CA PRO A 372 18.47 10.83 2.99
C PRO A 372 17.07 10.84 2.36
N PRO A 373 16.94 11.05 1.03
CA PRO A 373 18.02 11.21 0.04
C PRO A 373 18.68 12.58 -0.06
N MET A 374 17.99 13.65 0.32
CA MET A 374 18.49 15.02 0.20
C MET A 374 19.20 15.54 1.46
N PHE A 375 19.35 14.67 2.47
CA PHE A 375 20.10 14.93 3.70
C PHE A 375 19.53 16.13 4.48
N GLY A 376 18.22 16.20 4.67
CA GLY A 376 17.62 17.20 5.55
C GLY A 376 17.83 16.87 7.03
N ASP A 377 17.95 17.89 7.87
CA ASP A 377 18.28 17.73 9.28
C ASP A 377 17.07 17.28 10.13
N ILE A 378 17.25 16.21 10.88
CA ILE A 378 16.25 15.71 11.84
C ILE A 378 16.47 16.39 13.18
N THR A 379 15.51 17.21 13.59
CA THR A 379 15.44 17.82 14.91
C THR A 379 14.05 17.54 15.50
N ALA A 380 13.87 17.76 16.80
CA ALA A 380 12.54 17.63 17.38
C ALA A 380 11.56 18.66 16.77
N GLU A 381 12.03 19.85 16.42
CA GLU A 381 11.23 20.89 15.76
C GLU A 381 10.82 20.47 14.35
N SER A 382 11.73 19.88 13.56
CA SER A 382 11.42 19.49 12.19
C SER A 382 10.44 18.31 12.15
N VAL A 383 10.61 17.33 13.05
CA VAL A 383 9.68 16.19 13.20
C VAL A 383 8.32 16.65 13.76
N ALA A 384 8.30 17.57 14.72
CA ALA A 384 7.06 18.10 15.27
C ALA A 384 6.20 18.79 14.22
N TYR A 385 6.81 19.50 13.27
CA TYR A 385 6.09 20.06 12.13
C TYR A 385 5.36 18.97 11.34
N GLN A 386 6.06 17.87 11.02
CA GLN A 386 5.48 16.73 10.28
C GLN A 386 4.36 16.04 11.07
N CYS A 387 4.56 15.87 12.40
CA CYS A 387 3.54 15.38 13.31
C CYS A 387 2.27 16.23 13.28
N VAL A 388 2.40 17.57 13.33
CA VAL A 388 1.25 18.47 13.28
C VAL A 388 0.49 18.30 11.97
N ILE A 389 1.15 18.43 10.82
CA ILE A 389 0.47 18.36 9.52
C ILE A 389 -0.13 16.96 9.24
N ALA A 390 0.46 15.89 9.78
CA ALA A 390 -0.09 14.54 9.73
C ALA A 390 -1.35 14.34 10.60
N GLY A 391 -1.58 15.24 11.57
CA GLY A 391 -2.64 15.13 12.56
C GLY A 391 -2.31 14.22 13.75
N ALA A 392 -1.02 14.07 14.07
CA ALA A 392 -0.56 13.43 15.28
C ALA A 392 -0.83 14.31 16.52
N ARG A 393 -0.88 13.69 17.70
CA ARG A 393 -1.01 14.35 19.00
C ARG A 393 0.36 14.55 19.63
N PRO A 394 0.55 15.52 20.55
CA PRO A 394 1.82 15.75 21.24
C PRO A 394 2.44 14.49 21.87
N ALA A 395 1.61 13.64 22.49
CA ALA A 395 2.08 12.40 23.11
C ALA A 395 2.68 11.37 22.10
N GLU A 396 2.45 11.55 20.80
CA GLU A 396 2.96 10.67 19.75
C GLU A 396 4.31 11.14 19.19
N LEU A 397 4.75 12.38 19.50
CA LEU A 397 6.01 12.93 19.01
C LEU A 397 7.22 12.05 19.36
N PRO A 398 7.39 11.53 20.60
CA PRO A 398 8.54 10.68 20.93
C PRO A 398 8.63 9.44 20.03
N VAL A 399 7.48 8.82 19.72
CA VAL A 399 7.43 7.63 18.85
C VAL A 399 7.89 7.97 17.43
N VAL A 400 7.41 9.08 16.87
CA VAL A 400 7.78 9.50 15.51
C VAL A 400 9.24 9.96 15.43
N LEU A 401 9.73 10.68 16.45
CA LEU A 401 11.12 11.14 16.52
C LEU A 401 12.08 9.94 16.60
N THR A 402 11.84 8.99 17.50
CA THR A 402 12.65 7.76 17.60
C THR A 402 12.57 6.92 16.34
N ALA A 403 11.41 6.86 15.66
CA ALA A 403 11.30 6.21 14.35
C ALA A 403 12.16 6.90 13.30
N ALA A 404 12.11 8.24 13.21
CA ALA A 404 12.90 9.02 12.28
C ALA A 404 14.40 8.81 12.52
N GLU A 405 14.85 8.82 13.78
CA GLU A 405 16.23 8.48 14.13
C GLU A 405 16.61 7.05 13.76
N ALA A 406 15.72 6.08 13.99
CA ALA A 406 15.97 4.68 13.61
C ALA A 406 16.19 4.52 12.10
N THR A 407 15.56 5.36 11.27
CA THR A 407 15.79 5.32 9.81
C THR A 407 17.15 5.87 9.38
N LEU A 408 17.88 6.53 10.28
CA LEU A 408 19.24 7.04 10.02
C LEU A 408 20.32 5.97 10.26
N GLU A 409 19.97 4.85 10.89
CA GLU A 409 20.92 3.76 11.10
C GLU A 409 21.43 3.23 9.74
N PRO A 410 22.76 3.08 9.55
CA PRO A 410 23.32 2.63 8.28
C PRO A 410 22.72 1.32 7.77
N ASP A 411 22.48 0.37 8.68
CA ASP A 411 21.91 -0.94 8.38
C ASP A 411 20.45 -0.87 7.89
N PHE A 412 19.71 0.20 8.22
CA PHE A 412 18.37 0.41 7.69
C PHE A 412 18.39 0.81 6.20
N ASN A 413 19.44 1.51 5.76
CA ASN A 413 19.64 1.93 4.37
C ASN A 413 18.43 2.72 3.80
N LEU A 414 18.00 3.78 4.48
CA LEU A 414 16.88 4.61 4.01
C LEU A 414 17.13 5.20 2.61
N LEU A 415 18.38 5.56 2.28
CA LEU A 415 18.71 6.07 0.95
C LEU A 415 18.30 5.07 -0.14
N GLY A 416 18.71 3.81 0.01
CA GLY A 416 18.33 2.75 -0.92
C GLY A 416 16.82 2.51 -0.98
N ILE A 417 16.15 2.51 0.18
CA ILE A 417 14.69 2.34 0.26
C ILE A 417 13.96 3.48 -0.47
N ALA A 418 14.38 4.72 -0.26
CA ALA A 418 13.71 5.90 -0.82
C ALA A 418 13.96 6.03 -2.33
N THR A 419 15.17 5.77 -2.80
CA THR A 419 15.56 5.97 -4.21
C THR A 419 15.44 4.71 -5.07
N THR A 420 14.78 3.65 -4.56
CA THR A 420 14.58 2.43 -5.34
C THR A 420 13.54 2.63 -6.44
N THR A 421 13.69 1.93 -7.56
CA THR A 421 12.68 1.84 -8.62
C THR A 421 11.55 0.86 -8.31
N GLY A 422 11.70 0.05 -7.24
CA GLY A 422 10.66 -0.86 -6.74
C GLY A 422 9.59 -0.18 -5.90
N THR A 423 8.78 -0.99 -5.21
CA THR A 423 7.59 -0.55 -4.44
C THR A 423 7.87 -0.40 -2.94
N ALA A 424 9.10 -0.06 -2.54
CA ALA A 424 9.47 -0.07 -1.13
C ALA A 424 8.74 1.02 -0.32
N CYS A 425 8.46 0.72 0.94
CA CYS A 425 7.95 1.67 1.93
C CYS A 425 8.48 1.34 3.33
N VAL A 426 8.30 2.26 4.28
CA VAL A 426 8.73 2.09 5.67
C VAL A 426 7.54 1.72 6.56
N ALA A 427 7.63 0.57 7.21
CA ALA A 427 6.65 0.05 8.17
C ALA A 427 7.11 0.25 9.62
N LEU A 428 6.16 0.51 10.53
CA LEU A 428 6.41 0.68 11.95
C LEU A 428 5.66 -0.35 12.78
N CYS A 429 6.39 -1.05 13.65
CA CYS A 429 5.82 -1.87 14.72
C CYS A 429 6.15 -1.22 16.07
N VAL A 430 5.12 -0.84 16.84
CA VAL A 430 5.29 -0.24 18.17
C VAL A 430 5.07 -1.29 19.24
N HIS A 431 5.98 -1.34 20.20
CA HIS A 431 6.06 -2.38 21.22
C HIS A 431 5.83 -1.82 22.63
N GLY A 432 5.31 -2.67 23.51
CA GLY A 432 5.24 -2.39 24.94
C GLY A 432 4.14 -1.42 25.40
N PRO A 433 4.22 -0.92 26.64
CA PRO A 433 3.18 -0.11 27.27
C PRO A 433 2.78 1.16 26.49
N ILE A 434 3.72 1.81 25.80
CA ILE A 434 3.44 3.02 25.02
C ILE A 434 2.38 2.79 23.94
N ALA A 435 2.35 1.61 23.31
CA ALA A 435 1.36 1.28 22.29
C ALA A 435 -0.06 1.34 22.87
N ARG A 436 -0.25 0.83 24.10
CA ARG A 436 -1.52 0.88 24.82
C ARG A 436 -1.86 2.29 25.28
N GLN A 437 -0.88 3.02 25.82
CA GLN A 437 -1.07 4.40 26.30
C GLN A 437 -1.52 5.34 25.17
N LEU A 438 -0.97 5.17 23.96
CA LEU A 438 -1.32 5.97 22.78
C LEU A 438 -2.53 5.42 22.01
N GLY A 439 -3.01 4.22 22.35
CA GLY A 439 -4.12 3.56 21.68
C GLY A 439 -3.78 3.08 20.26
N ILE A 440 -2.54 2.66 20.02
CA ILE A 440 -2.08 2.07 18.75
C ILE A 440 -2.68 0.67 18.64
N ASN A 441 -3.37 0.41 17.54
CA ASN A 441 -4.08 -0.83 17.28
C ASN A 441 -3.11 -1.98 16.91
N ALA A 442 -3.27 -3.10 17.61
CA ALA A 442 -2.64 -4.39 17.33
C ALA A 442 -3.64 -5.49 16.92
N ALA A 443 -4.92 -5.14 16.76
CA ALA A 443 -6.03 -6.06 16.53
C ALA A 443 -6.54 -5.98 15.09
N THR A 444 -7.84 -6.27 14.86
CA THR A 444 -8.48 -6.30 13.54
C THR A 444 -8.10 -5.10 12.70
N ASN A 445 -7.72 -5.35 11.44
CA ASN A 445 -7.37 -4.33 10.45
C ASN A 445 -6.27 -3.35 10.92
N CYS A 446 -5.30 -3.79 11.72
CA CYS A 446 -4.23 -2.94 12.26
C CYS A 446 -3.34 -2.25 11.21
N LEU A 447 -3.26 -2.80 9.99
CA LEU A 447 -2.54 -2.22 8.85
C LEU A 447 -3.41 -1.30 7.98
N GLY A 448 -4.72 -1.25 8.23
CA GLY A 448 -5.71 -0.50 7.47
C GLY A 448 -6.26 0.74 8.20
N PRO A 449 -7.32 1.38 7.65
CA PRO A 449 -7.98 2.52 8.28
C PRO A 449 -8.74 2.13 9.55
N GLY A 450 -9.17 3.13 10.32
CA GLY A 450 -10.05 2.98 11.50
C GLY A 450 -9.41 3.32 12.84
N ASN A 451 -8.08 3.25 12.95
CA ASN A 451 -7.36 3.75 14.13
C ASN A 451 -6.59 5.03 13.82
N ARG A 452 -6.81 6.08 14.61
CA ARG A 452 -6.17 7.39 14.41
C ARG A 452 -4.66 7.34 14.67
N ALA A 453 -4.23 6.71 15.77
CA ALA A 453 -2.83 6.68 16.18
C ALA A 453 -1.97 5.97 15.12
N ASN A 454 -2.37 4.77 14.67
CA ASN A 454 -1.72 4.06 13.56
C ASN A 454 -1.58 4.96 12.33
N ALA A 455 -2.68 5.57 11.90
CA ALA A 455 -2.69 6.37 10.68
C ALA A 455 -1.88 7.67 10.79
N SER A 456 -1.87 8.32 11.96
CA SER A 456 -1.17 9.59 12.16
C SER A 456 0.33 9.41 12.44
N ILE A 457 0.73 8.39 13.20
CA ILE A 457 2.14 8.08 13.48
C ILE A 457 2.82 7.61 12.19
N GLY A 458 2.22 6.65 11.48
CA GLY A 458 2.76 6.15 10.21
C GLY A 458 2.89 7.28 9.18
N ARG A 459 1.84 8.09 9.01
CA ARG A 459 1.88 9.25 8.09
C ARG A 459 2.90 10.31 8.50
N ALA A 460 3.06 10.60 9.78
CA ALA A 460 4.05 11.57 10.24
C ALA A 460 5.47 11.16 9.83
N LEU A 461 5.84 9.89 9.98
CA LEU A 461 7.14 9.41 9.51
C LEU A 461 7.26 9.47 7.98
N GLN A 462 6.22 9.10 7.22
CA GLN A 462 6.24 9.22 5.76
C GLN A 462 6.43 10.68 5.31
N LEU A 463 5.83 11.64 6.03
CA LEU A 463 6.05 13.06 5.81
C LEU A 463 7.46 13.52 6.24
N CYS A 464 8.08 12.92 7.27
CA CYS A 464 9.51 13.14 7.55
C CYS A 464 10.37 12.71 6.35
N ILE A 465 10.20 11.48 5.87
CA ILE A 465 10.96 10.94 4.73
C ILE A 465 10.76 11.81 3.47
N ARG A 466 9.52 12.26 3.23
CA ARG A 466 9.18 13.12 2.08
C ARG A 466 9.71 14.56 2.21
N ASN A 467 9.45 15.21 3.34
CA ASN A 467 9.65 16.67 3.49
C ASN A 467 11.01 17.03 4.07
N ILE A 468 11.55 16.19 4.96
CA ILE A 468 12.90 16.36 5.53
C ILE A 468 13.90 15.62 4.64
N GLY A 469 13.64 14.34 4.37
CA GLY A 469 14.49 13.53 3.49
C GLY A 469 14.47 13.96 2.04
N GLY A 470 13.41 14.66 1.58
CA GLY A 470 13.28 15.06 0.17
C GLY A 470 12.85 13.93 -0.76
N ALA A 471 12.31 12.83 -0.23
CA ALA A 471 11.78 11.69 -1.00
C ALA A 471 10.43 12.03 -1.68
N ARG A 472 10.45 13.01 -2.57
CA ARG A 472 9.34 13.41 -3.44
C ARG A 472 9.44 12.67 -4.76
N SER A 473 8.30 12.28 -5.34
CA SER A 473 8.25 11.60 -6.63
C SER A 473 9.02 12.38 -7.70
N ASP A 474 9.77 11.64 -8.54
CA ASP A 474 10.63 12.14 -9.62
C ASP A 474 11.81 13.04 -9.17
N THR A 475 12.00 13.25 -7.87
CA THR A 475 13.15 14.00 -7.31
C THR A 475 14.00 13.12 -6.41
N GLY A 476 13.42 12.58 -5.33
CA GLY A 476 14.09 11.71 -4.37
C GLY A 476 13.43 10.34 -4.19
N ASP A 477 12.18 10.19 -4.64
CA ASP A 477 11.48 8.91 -4.74
C ASP A 477 11.43 8.48 -6.21
N MET A 478 12.09 7.36 -6.50
CA MET A 478 12.29 6.86 -7.87
C MET A 478 11.40 5.67 -8.21
N ALA A 479 10.40 5.37 -7.38
CA ALA A 479 9.55 4.20 -7.59
C ALA A 479 8.80 4.27 -8.92
N THR A 480 8.88 3.20 -9.70
CA THR A 480 8.19 3.10 -11.00
C THR A 480 6.67 3.09 -10.86
N MET A 481 6.14 2.41 -9.83
CA MET A 481 4.71 2.36 -9.54
C MET A 481 4.38 2.79 -8.10
N GLY A 482 5.30 2.67 -7.15
CA GLY A 482 5.04 3.05 -5.75
C GLY A 482 4.21 2.03 -4.97
N GLN A 483 3.77 2.43 -3.77
CA GLN A 483 3.01 1.54 -2.88
C GLN A 483 2.14 2.37 -1.89
N PRO A 484 0.90 1.95 -1.59
CA PRO A 484 -0.01 2.72 -0.72
C PRO A 484 0.46 2.97 0.73
N GLY A 485 1.31 2.10 1.27
CA GLY A 485 1.96 2.24 2.58
C GLY A 485 2.94 3.41 2.67
N LYS A 486 3.31 4.03 1.55
CA LYS A 486 3.99 5.33 1.57
C LYS A 486 3.09 6.49 2.04
N TYR A 487 1.78 6.29 2.21
CA TYR A 487 0.91 7.23 2.94
C TYR A 487 0.95 6.99 4.45
N THR A 488 0.92 5.73 4.87
CA THR A 488 1.02 5.31 6.28
C THR A 488 1.18 3.80 6.38
N LEU A 489 1.98 3.34 7.33
CA LEU A 489 2.04 1.94 7.74
C LEU A 489 2.60 1.83 9.17
N CYS A 490 1.71 1.75 10.15
CA CYS A 490 2.07 1.64 11.56
C CYS A 490 1.06 0.76 12.28
N PHE A 491 1.56 -0.15 13.11
CA PHE A 491 0.76 -1.05 13.93
C PHE A 491 1.48 -1.35 15.25
N ALA A 492 0.79 -2.02 16.16
CA ALA A 492 1.38 -2.48 17.41
C ALA A 492 1.51 -4.01 17.44
N GLU A 493 2.52 -4.49 18.18
CA GLU A 493 2.61 -5.88 18.60
C GLU A 493 1.60 -6.15 19.74
N ARG A 494 0.98 -7.33 19.72
CA ARG A 494 0.13 -7.78 20.81
C ARG A 494 0.97 -8.21 22.00
N HIS A 495 0.46 -7.90 23.20
CA HIS A 495 1.10 -8.24 24.47
C HIS A 495 0.44 -9.44 25.16
N ASP A 496 -0.70 -9.89 24.65
CA ASP A 496 -1.52 -11.00 25.16
C ASP A 496 -1.36 -12.27 24.31
N GLY A 497 -0.32 -12.33 23.47
CA GLY A 497 0.04 -13.52 22.70
C GLY A 497 0.73 -14.58 23.57
N PRO A 498 0.80 -15.84 23.09
CA PRO A 498 1.41 -16.94 23.83
C PRO A 498 2.94 -16.96 23.78
N PHE A 499 3.56 -16.11 22.96
CA PHE A 499 5.01 -16.05 22.77
C PHE A 499 5.61 -14.77 23.38
N PRO A 500 6.89 -14.79 23.80
CA PRO A 500 7.59 -13.59 24.21
C PRO A 500 7.56 -12.49 23.14
N THR A 501 7.36 -11.25 23.57
CA THR A 501 7.34 -10.07 22.68
C THR A 501 8.68 -9.89 21.96
N LEU A 502 8.71 -9.14 20.86
CA LEU A 502 9.97 -8.83 20.17
C LEU A 502 10.96 -8.10 21.09
N THR A 503 10.49 -7.23 21.98
CA THR A 503 11.33 -6.56 22.97
C THR A 503 11.95 -7.52 23.98
N GLU A 504 11.25 -8.57 24.40
CA GLU A 504 11.83 -9.63 25.25
C GLU A 504 12.89 -10.43 24.50
N ARG A 505 12.60 -10.81 23.26
CA ARG A 505 13.53 -11.56 22.40
C ARG A 505 14.82 -10.79 22.12
N GLN A 506 14.75 -9.46 22.11
CA GLN A 506 15.89 -8.56 21.93
C GLN A 506 16.53 -8.10 23.25
N GLY A 507 16.16 -8.70 24.39
CA GLY A 507 16.78 -8.44 25.69
C GLY A 507 16.39 -7.10 26.34
N MET A 508 15.40 -6.37 25.81
CA MET A 508 14.93 -5.11 26.39
C MET A 508 13.94 -5.32 27.55
N GLY A 509 13.35 -6.50 27.62
CA GLY A 509 12.32 -6.88 28.61
C GLY A 509 10.88 -6.67 28.12
N LYS A 510 9.94 -7.33 28.79
CA LYS A 510 8.51 -7.38 28.40
C LYS A 510 7.76 -6.06 28.48
N ASP A 511 8.21 -5.17 29.35
CA ASP A 511 7.57 -3.87 29.59
C ASP A 511 8.33 -2.71 28.94
N ALA A 512 9.33 -3.01 28.09
CA ALA A 512 10.05 -1.99 27.35
C ALA A 512 9.15 -1.38 26.25
N SER A 513 9.10 -0.05 26.23
CA SER A 513 8.52 0.68 25.11
C SER A 513 9.58 0.86 24.03
N ALA A 514 9.29 0.39 22.82
CA ALA A 514 10.22 0.41 21.70
C ALA A 514 9.47 0.54 20.37
N ILE A 515 10.22 0.84 19.31
CA ILE A 515 9.74 0.87 17.94
C ILE A 515 10.70 0.11 17.03
N THR A 516 10.15 -0.74 16.16
CA THR A 516 10.89 -1.37 15.06
C THR A 516 10.49 -0.72 13.74
N VAL A 517 11.49 -0.23 13.00
CA VAL A 517 11.34 0.27 11.63
C VAL A 517 11.78 -0.79 10.62
N MET A 518 11.01 -0.96 9.55
CA MET A 518 11.24 -2.01 8.54
C MET A 518 11.06 -1.44 7.14
N GLY A 519 12.07 -1.59 6.28
CA GLY A 519 11.92 -1.34 4.85
C GLY A 519 11.28 -2.55 4.18
N ILE A 520 10.04 -2.44 3.72
CA ILE A 520 9.29 -3.55 3.13
C ILE A 520 8.93 -3.27 1.67
N SER A 521 8.72 -4.31 0.87
CA SER A 521 8.30 -4.18 -0.54
C SER A 521 6.78 -4.25 -0.74
N GLY A 522 6.01 -4.42 0.34
CA GLY A 522 4.56 -4.57 0.32
C GLY A 522 4.10 -5.58 1.37
N THR A 523 2.86 -6.04 1.24
CA THR A 523 2.27 -7.08 2.10
C THR A 523 1.88 -8.26 1.23
N ALA A 524 2.12 -9.49 1.67
CA ALA A 524 1.58 -10.69 1.05
C ALA A 524 0.73 -11.44 2.07
N GLU A 525 -0.55 -11.65 1.77
CA GLU A 525 -1.37 -12.49 2.65
C GLU A 525 -1.06 -13.97 2.42
N VAL A 526 -1.07 -14.74 3.50
CA VAL A 526 -0.80 -16.16 3.48
C VAL A 526 -1.85 -16.90 4.30
N LEU A 527 -2.48 -17.91 3.71
CA LEU A 527 -3.41 -18.80 4.38
C LEU A 527 -2.71 -20.07 4.88
N PRO A 528 -3.18 -20.69 5.98
CA PRO A 528 -2.78 -22.03 6.36
C PRO A 528 -3.06 -23.04 5.23
N GLY A 529 -2.21 -24.06 5.13
CA GLY A 529 -2.28 -25.08 4.10
C GLY A 529 -3.48 -26.01 4.21
N ASP A 530 -4.19 -26.00 5.32
CA ASP A 530 -5.41 -26.77 5.51
C ASP A 530 -6.65 -25.89 5.59
N GLY A 531 -6.49 -24.58 5.34
CA GLY A 531 -7.55 -23.59 5.46
C GLY A 531 -7.92 -23.23 6.90
N GLU A 532 -7.51 -24.03 7.91
CA GLU A 532 -7.93 -23.86 9.31
C GLU A 532 -6.76 -23.69 10.31
N GLY A 533 -5.56 -24.10 9.93
CA GLY A 533 -4.36 -24.14 10.75
C GLY A 533 -4.41 -25.21 11.85
N ALA A 534 -4.74 -26.45 11.51
CA ALA A 534 -4.91 -27.55 12.46
C ALA A 534 -3.59 -28.05 13.07
N THR A 535 -2.46 -27.82 12.40
CA THR A 535 -1.11 -28.11 12.91
C THR A 535 -0.18 -26.93 12.71
N PRO A 536 0.91 -26.80 13.51
CA PRO A 536 1.90 -25.77 13.32
C PRO A 536 2.55 -25.81 11.92
N GLU A 537 2.79 -27.01 11.38
CA GLU A 537 3.33 -27.19 10.03
C GLU A 537 2.36 -26.70 8.94
N ALA A 538 1.06 -26.96 9.10
CA ALA A 538 0.05 -26.45 8.17
C ALA A 538 -0.05 -24.92 8.22
N ILE A 539 0.20 -24.30 9.37
CA ILE A 539 0.28 -22.85 9.52
C ILE A 539 1.57 -22.30 8.90
N LEU A 540 2.72 -22.91 9.14
CA LEU A 540 4.02 -22.32 8.81
C LEU A 540 4.52 -22.65 7.39
N SER A 541 4.17 -23.81 6.83
CA SER A 541 4.66 -24.20 5.50
C SER A 541 4.22 -23.25 4.35
N PRO A 542 3.02 -22.66 4.34
CA PRO A 542 2.65 -21.66 3.34
C PRO A 542 3.42 -20.34 3.52
N ILE A 543 3.76 -19.96 4.76
CA ILE A 543 4.60 -18.78 5.04
C ILE A 543 5.99 -18.99 4.43
N VAL A 544 6.57 -20.18 4.64
CA VAL A 544 7.83 -20.58 4.01
C VAL A 544 7.75 -20.50 2.49
N ALA A 545 6.65 -20.98 1.89
CA ALA A 545 6.44 -20.90 0.45
C ALA A 545 6.35 -19.44 -0.05
N GLY A 546 5.69 -18.56 0.71
CA GLY A 546 5.62 -17.12 0.44
C GLY A 546 6.99 -16.44 0.50
N MET A 547 7.80 -16.76 1.51
CA MET A 547 9.17 -16.26 1.65
C MET A 547 10.06 -16.72 0.48
N LYS A 548 9.98 -18.00 0.09
CA LYS A 548 10.68 -18.53 -1.09
C LYS A 548 10.26 -17.80 -2.38
N ALA A 549 8.96 -17.59 -2.56
CA ALA A 549 8.44 -16.86 -3.71
C ALA A 549 9.00 -15.42 -3.75
N ALA A 550 8.99 -14.71 -2.62
CA ALA A 550 9.51 -13.33 -2.55
C ALA A 550 11.02 -13.23 -2.82
N LEU A 551 11.81 -14.24 -2.46
CA LEU A 551 13.23 -14.28 -2.82
C LEU A 551 13.45 -14.43 -4.31
N VAL A 552 12.64 -15.25 -4.99
CA VAL A 552 12.68 -15.41 -6.45
C VAL A 552 12.24 -14.11 -7.14
N MET A 553 11.22 -13.44 -6.59
CA MET A 553 10.65 -12.20 -7.13
C MET A 553 11.43 -10.93 -6.77
N SER A 554 12.58 -11.04 -6.09
CA SER A 554 13.38 -9.90 -5.65
C SER A 554 14.85 -10.06 -6.00
N SER A 555 15.61 -8.96 -5.90
CA SER A 555 17.06 -8.97 -6.06
C SER A 555 17.80 -9.73 -4.93
N MET A 556 17.09 -10.20 -3.90
CA MET A 556 17.69 -10.92 -2.76
C MET A 556 18.39 -12.20 -3.19
N SER A 557 17.88 -12.87 -4.22
CA SER A 557 18.51 -14.07 -4.80
C SER A 557 19.97 -13.88 -5.23
N ARG A 558 20.37 -12.63 -5.55
CA ARG A 558 21.71 -12.27 -6.03
C ARG A 558 22.73 -11.99 -4.92
N ARG A 559 22.31 -12.01 -3.65
CA ARG A 559 23.18 -11.72 -2.51
C ARG A 559 23.80 -12.98 -1.94
N ASN A 560 25.03 -12.85 -1.43
CA ASN A 560 25.74 -13.93 -0.74
C ASN A 560 25.23 -14.12 0.70
N GLU A 561 24.74 -13.05 1.34
CA GLU A 561 24.14 -13.10 2.68
C GLU A 561 22.63 -12.80 2.62
N ARG A 562 21.87 -13.51 3.46
CA ARG A 562 20.40 -13.41 3.51
C ARG A 562 19.97 -12.46 4.62
N GLY A 563 18.96 -11.64 4.32
CA GLY A 563 18.41 -10.66 5.26
C GLY A 563 17.47 -11.28 6.29
N GLU A 564 16.76 -10.41 6.99
CA GLU A 564 15.71 -10.77 7.93
C GLU A 564 14.39 -11.08 7.22
N GLN A 565 13.52 -11.83 7.90
CA GLN A 565 12.19 -12.17 7.43
C GLN A 565 11.16 -11.77 8.49
N VAL A 566 10.09 -11.08 8.11
CA VAL A 566 9.05 -10.65 9.05
C VAL A 566 7.69 -11.19 8.60
N PHE A 567 6.96 -11.81 9.51
CA PHE A 567 5.57 -12.19 9.26
C PHE A 567 4.70 -11.97 10.50
N LEU A 568 3.43 -11.72 10.24
CA LEU A 568 2.41 -11.37 11.21
C LEU A 568 1.52 -12.59 11.44
N LEU A 569 1.44 -13.03 12.70
CA LEU A 569 0.57 -14.10 13.15
C LEU A 569 -0.65 -13.52 13.85
N PRO A 570 -1.88 -13.83 13.42
CA PRO A 570 -3.04 -13.52 14.24
C PRO A 570 -3.00 -14.32 15.55
N LEU A 571 -3.63 -13.77 16.58
CA LEU A 571 -3.63 -14.36 17.92
C LEU A 571 -4.11 -15.81 17.89
N GLU A 572 -5.17 -16.11 17.13
CA GLU A 572 -5.71 -17.46 17.01
C GLU A 572 -4.69 -18.47 16.45
N MET A 573 -3.91 -18.09 15.44
CA MET A 573 -2.87 -18.99 14.89
C MET A 573 -1.71 -19.15 15.86
N ALA A 574 -1.31 -18.07 16.54
CA ALA A 574 -0.27 -18.15 17.56
C ALA A 574 -0.67 -19.09 18.70
N GLU A 575 -1.92 -18.98 19.19
CA GLU A 575 -2.46 -19.87 20.21
C GLU A 575 -2.56 -21.32 19.73
N LYS A 576 -3.01 -21.56 18.49
CA LYS A 576 -3.04 -22.91 17.93
C LYS A 576 -1.64 -23.52 17.94
N ILE A 577 -0.63 -22.81 17.46
CA ILE A 577 0.76 -23.30 17.49
C ILE A 577 1.19 -23.64 18.93
N ALA A 578 0.98 -22.73 19.87
CA ALA A 578 1.42 -22.90 21.26
C ALA A 578 0.70 -24.03 22.02
N ARG A 579 -0.44 -24.51 21.54
CA ARG A 579 -1.16 -25.67 22.12
C ARG A 579 -0.52 -27.01 21.77
N HIS A 580 0.37 -27.07 20.77
CA HIS A 580 1.09 -28.29 20.42
C HIS A 580 2.38 -28.40 21.23
N ASP A 581 2.59 -29.57 21.85
CA ASP A 581 3.77 -29.83 22.66
C ASP A 581 5.08 -29.57 21.91
N GLY A 582 5.99 -28.83 22.55
CA GLY A 582 7.31 -28.51 22.00
C GLY A 582 7.36 -27.34 21.00
N TRP A 583 6.24 -26.65 20.77
CA TRP A 583 6.20 -25.46 19.92
C TRP A 583 6.32 -24.16 20.70
N ASP A 584 7.54 -23.64 20.78
CA ASP A 584 7.84 -22.28 21.23
C ASP A 584 8.32 -21.40 20.06
N ILE A 585 8.63 -20.13 20.35
CA ILE A 585 9.09 -19.19 19.32
C ILE A 585 10.39 -19.64 18.63
N ALA A 586 11.29 -20.29 19.38
CA ALA A 586 12.56 -20.80 18.85
C ALA A 586 12.34 -21.98 17.90
N ARG A 587 11.35 -22.85 18.20
CA ARG A 587 10.95 -23.95 17.33
C ARG A 587 10.30 -23.42 16.05
N ILE A 588 9.45 -22.41 16.13
CA ILE A 588 8.87 -21.73 14.96
C ILE A 588 9.97 -21.20 14.04
N GLN A 589 10.89 -20.41 14.59
CA GLN A 589 12.01 -19.82 13.86
C GLN A 589 12.86 -20.90 13.18
N ARG A 590 13.20 -21.97 13.92
CA ARG A 590 13.99 -23.08 13.40
C ARG A 590 13.29 -23.85 12.28
N TYR A 591 12.00 -24.15 12.45
CA TYR A 591 11.21 -24.82 11.42
C TYR A 591 11.18 -24.00 10.13
N VAL A 592 10.86 -22.71 10.23
CA VAL A 592 10.79 -21.81 9.07
C VAL A 592 12.15 -21.68 8.39
N PHE A 593 13.24 -21.62 9.17
CA PHE A 593 14.60 -21.59 8.65
C PHE A 593 14.98 -22.87 7.90
N GLU A 594 14.78 -24.04 8.51
CA GLU A 594 15.10 -25.36 7.93
C GLU A 594 14.29 -25.63 6.66
N GLN A 595 12.98 -25.38 6.68
CA GLN A 595 12.12 -25.58 5.51
C GLN A 595 12.31 -24.50 4.44
N GLY A 596 12.80 -23.34 4.84
CA GLY A 596 13.05 -22.18 3.99
C GLY A 596 14.24 -22.33 3.06
N ASP A 597 15.24 -23.13 3.44
CA ASP A 597 16.46 -23.39 2.63
C ASP A 597 17.11 -22.09 2.10
N GLY A 598 17.78 -21.36 2.99
CA GLY A 598 18.50 -20.14 2.62
C GLY A 598 17.60 -18.91 2.45
N ILE A 599 16.48 -18.83 3.17
CA ILE A 599 15.61 -17.63 3.17
C ILE A 599 16.09 -16.53 4.12
N ALA A 600 16.84 -16.87 5.16
CA ALA A 600 17.34 -15.97 6.19
C ALA A 600 18.77 -16.38 6.57
N ARG A 601 19.53 -15.50 7.23
CA ARG A 601 20.90 -15.79 7.69
C ARG A 601 20.97 -16.76 8.87
N ALA A 602 19.95 -16.74 9.72
CA ALA A 602 19.83 -17.58 10.92
C ALA A 602 18.36 -17.70 11.33
N PRO A 603 17.97 -18.69 12.15
CA PRO A 603 16.62 -18.77 12.71
C PRO A 603 16.17 -17.49 13.40
N GLU A 604 17.06 -16.83 14.13
CA GLU A 604 16.78 -15.62 14.91
C GLU A 604 16.48 -14.39 14.03
N ALA A 605 16.91 -14.42 12.76
CA ALA A 605 16.60 -13.40 11.76
C ALA A 605 15.18 -13.55 11.16
N ILE A 606 14.38 -14.50 11.66
CA ILE A 606 12.97 -14.66 11.33
C ILE A 606 12.16 -14.09 12.50
N HIS A 607 11.32 -13.12 12.21
CA HIS A 607 10.54 -12.38 13.21
C HIS A 607 9.03 -12.64 13.02
N PRO A 608 8.49 -13.70 13.65
CA PRO A 608 7.06 -13.82 13.89
C PRO A 608 6.63 -12.71 14.86
N ILE A 609 5.62 -11.92 14.49
CA ILE A 609 5.02 -10.87 15.34
C ILE A 609 3.54 -11.17 15.50
N VAL A 610 3.06 -11.24 16.74
CA VAL A 610 1.63 -11.51 17.01
C VAL A 610 0.84 -10.20 16.86
N THR A 611 -0.08 -10.15 15.89
CA THR A 611 -0.94 -8.99 15.61
C THR A 611 -2.13 -9.38 14.73
N GLY A 612 -3.17 -8.55 14.72
CA GLY A 612 -4.39 -8.78 13.96
C GLY A 612 -5.56 -9.23 14.82
N GLY A 613 -6.73 -9.26 14.17
CA GLY A 613 -8.01 -9.66 14.73
C GLY A 613 -8.28 -11.15 14.67
N ALA A 614 -9.56 -11.51 14.85
CA ALA A 614 -10.03 -12.88 14.65
C ALA A 614 -9.83 -13.32 13.19
N GLY A 615 -9.41 -14.56 12.99
CA GLY A 615 -9.13 -15.14 11.68
C GLY A 615 -7.81 -15.90 11.63
N TYR A 616 -7.66 -16.70 10.59
CA TYR A 616 -6.53 -17.61 10.37
C TYR A 616 -5.54 -17.12 9.31
N LYS A 617 -5.81 -15.97 8.67
CA LYS A 617 -4.93 -15.36 7.68
C LYS A 617 -3.75 -14.67 8.34
N MET A 618 -2.56 -14.99 7.84
CA MET A 618 -1.30 -14.40 8.25
C MET A 618 -0.86 -13.39 7.19
N SER A 619 0.07 -12.49 7.54
CA SER A 619 0.65 -11.56 6.57
C SER A 619 2.16 -11.66 6.58
N TYR A 620 2.76 -11.90 5.43
CA TYR A 620 4.19 -11.79 5.24
C TYR A 620 4.55 -10.36 4.81
N LEU A 621 5.57 -9.79 5.45
CA LEU A 621 6.12 -8.47 5.17
C LEU A 621 7.51 -8.66 4.52
N PRO A 622 7.59 -8.81 3.18
CA PRO A 622 8.86 -8.96 2.48
C PRO A 622 9.78 -7.76 2.72
N ILE A 623 10.90 -8.00 3.41
CA ILE A 623 11.96 -7.01 3.59
C ILE A 623 12.53 -6.64 2.21
N TRP A 624 12.79 -5.35 2.01
CA TRP A 624 13.34 -4.86 0.75
C TRP A 624 14.75 -5.41 0.51
N GLY A 625 14.92 -6.05 -0.65
CA GLY A 625 16.12 -6.82 -1.01
C GLY A 625 17.39 -6.01 -1.32
N GLY A 626 17.36 -4.70 -1.09
CA GLY A 626 18.51 -3.81 -1.27
C GLY A 626 19.43 -3.70 -0.05
N GLY A 627 19.28 -4.61 0.92
CA GLY A 627 20.25 -4.78 2.01
C GLY A 627 19.89 -4.10 3.31
N SER A 628 18.64 -3.66 3.44
CA SER A 628 18.10 -3.13 4.68
C SER A 628 17.88 -4.23 5.70
N GLN A 629 18.15 -3.91 6.96
CA GLN A 629 17.77 -4.69 8.13
C GLN A 629 16.65 -3.98 8.88
N THR A 630 15.92 -4.71 9.72
CA THR A 630 15.02 -4.06 10.67
C THR A 630 15.84 -3.38 11.75
N VAL A 631 15.37 -2.23 12.23
CA VAL A 631 16.04 -1.49 13.31
C VAL A 631 15.06 -1.28 14.45
N MET A 632 15.40 -1.81 15.62
CA MET A 632 14.65 -1.58 16.86
C MET A 632 15.33 -0.52 17.71
N ARG A 633 14.58 0.48 18.15
CA ARG A 633 15.03 1.47 19.12
C ARG A 633 14.09 1.54 20.32
N LYS A 634 14.68 1.68 21.50
CA LYS A 634 13.94 1.96 22.73
C LYS A 634 13.49 3.43 22.74
N LEU A 635 12.30 3.68 23.28
CA LEU A 635 11.69 5.01 23.41
C LEU A 635 12.12 5.72 24.68
#